data_AF-A0A4Y4E3V0-F1
#
_entry.id   AF-A0A4Y4E3V0-F1
#
_cell.length_a   1.000
_cell.length_b   1.000
_cell.length_c   1.000
_cell.angle_alpha   90.00
_cell.angle_beta   90.00
_cell.angle_gamma   90.00
#
_symmetry.space_group_name_H-M   'P 1'
#
loop_
_entity.id
_entity.type
_entity.pdbx_description
1 polymer ?
#
loop_
_entity_poly.entity_id
_entity_poly.type
_entity_poly.pdbx_seq_one_letter_code
_entity_poly.pdbx_strand_id
1 'polypeptide(L)'
;MSRTDQAPPVDLAVDRARDGEAAVQVEAAESELRRLGLEDLRVHHHGDLARVEAPQAELPVVASEPLRGEVLRAVRSAGFRLVALDLGTPADPGT
;
A
#
# COMPACT_ATOMS: atom_id res chain seq x y z
N MET A 1 42.17 10.09 -21.48
CA MET A 1 40.84 10.69 -21.19
C MET A 1 40.04 9.68 -20.38
N SER A 2 40.30 9.60 -19.08
CA SER A 2 39.68 8.60 -18.21
C SER A 2 38.28 9.06 -17.83
N ARG A 3 37.26 8.33 -18.29
CA ARG A 3 35.90 8.46 -17.77
C ARG A 3 35.92 7.98 -16.33
N THR A 4 35.61 8.90 -15.42
CA THR A 4 35.33 8.64 -14.01
C THR A 4 34.26 7.56 -13.89
N ASP A 5 34.68 6.34 -13.57
CA ASP A 5 33.84 5.28 -13.00
C ASP A 5 33.64 5.62 -11.52
N GLN A 6 32.82 6.64 -11.25
CA GLN A 6 32.36 6.91 -9.89
C GLN A 6 31.01 6.22 -9.76
N ALA A 7 31.03 5.04 -9.12
CA ALA A 7 29.83 4.37 -8.67
C ALA A 7 28.94 5.38 -7.91
N PRO A 8 27.61 5.33 -8.07
CA PRO A 8 26.72 6.23 -7.35
C PRO A 8 26.98 6.11 -5.84
N PRO A 9 26.82 7.20 -5.06
CA PRO A 9 26.97 7.13 -3.62
C PRO A 9 26.01 6.07 -3.06
N VAL A 10 26.53 5.22 -2.18
CA VAL A 10 25.85 4.03 -1.63
C VAL A 10 24.44 4.34 -1.10
N ASP A 11 24.23 5.53 -0.52
CA ASP A 11 22.92 5.97 0.00
C ASP A 11 21.82 6.00 -1.07
N LEU A 12 22.09 6.56 -2.26
CA LEU A 12 21.11 6.65 -3.36
C LEU A 12 20.73 5.28 -3.95
N ALA A 13 21.60 4.29 -3.84
CA ALA A 13 21.34 2.93 -4.30
C ALA A 13 20.51 2.15 -3.26
N VAL A 14 20.79 2.36 -1.97
CA VAL A 14 20.01 1.77 -0.87
C VAL A 14 18.60 2.37 -0.83
N ASP A 15 18.45 3.68 -1.01
CA ASP A 15 17.13 4.32 -1.04
C ASP A 15 16.28 3.82 -2.21
N ARG A 16 16.86 3.71 -3.42
CA ARG A 16 16.15 3.12 -4.57
C ARG A 16 15.74 1.66 -4.36
N ALA A 17 16.54 0.87 -3.66
CA ALA A 17 16.19 -0.51 -3.33
C ALA A 17 14.99 -0.56 -2.36
N ARG A 18 14.95 0.34 -1.36
CA ARG A 18 13.81 0.48 -0.43
C ARG A 18 12.56 0.99 -1.13
N ASP A 19 12.70 1.95 -2.05
CA ASP A 19 11.58 2.45 -2.86
C ASP A 19 11.00 1.33 -3.74
N GLY A 20 11.87 0.50 -4.33
CA GLY A 20 11.47 -0.67 -5.10
C GLY A 20 10.76 -1.72 -4.25
N GLU A 21 11.29 -2.01 -3.06
CA GLU A 21 10.66 -2.93 -2.10
C GLU A 21 9.28 -2.43 -1.66
N ALA A 22 9.16 -1.14 -1.34
CA ALA A 22 7.89 -0.51 -0.99
C ALA A 22 6.87 -0.57 -2.14
N ALA A 23 7.29 -0.33 -3.39
CA ALA A 23 6.42 -0.42 -4.55
C ALA A 23 5.91 -1.85 -4.76
N VAL A 24 6.79 -2.86 -4.68
CA VAL A 24 6.41 -4.28 -4.78
C VAL A 24 5.42 -4.67 -3.69
N GLN A 25 5.62 -4.18 -2.47
CA GLN A 25 4.76 -4.46 -1.32
C GLN A 25 3.35 -3.89 -1.51
N VAL A 26 3.26 -2.64 -1.97
CA VAL A 26 1.99 -1.96 -2.28
C VAL A 26 1.26 -2.70 -3.40
N GLU A 27 1.96 -3.01 -4.50
CA GLU A 27 1.35 -3.72 -5.63
C GLU A 27 0.82 -5.10 -5.23
N ALA A 28 1.56 -5.85 -4.41
CA ALA A 28 1.11 -7.14 -3.90
C ALA A 28 -0.15 -7.01 -3.04
N ALA A 29 -0.18 -6.04 -2.13
CA ALA A 29 -1.34 -5.79 -1.27
C ALA A 29 -2.58 -5.41 -2.08
N GLU A 30 -2.47 -4.45 -3.00
CA GLU A 30 -3.60 -4.05 -3.84
C GLU A 30 -4.06 -5.17 -4.78
N SER A 31 -3.14 -6.01 -5.26
CA SER A 31 -3.49 -7.17 -6.09
C SER A 31 -4.35 -8.18 -5.32
N GLU A 32 -4.04 -8.45 -4.04
CA GLU A 32 -4.88 -9.30 -3.19
C GLU A 32 -6.23 -8.65 -2.88
N LEU A 33 -6.26 -7.33 -2.61
CA LEU A 33 -7.52 -6.61 -2.39
C LEU A 33 -8.43 -6.65 -3.63
N ARG A 34 -7.87 -6.47 -4.83
CA ARG A 34 -8.60 -6.62 -6.09
C ARG A 34 -9.13 -8.05 -6.27
N ARG A 35 -8.40 -9.08 -5.85
CA ARG A 35 -8.89 -10.49 -5.86
C ARG A 35 -10.10 -10.71 -4.96
N LEU A 36 -10.27 -9.90 -3.91
CA LEU A 36 -11.44 -9.89 -3.04
C LEU A 36 -12.60 -9.04 -3.60
N GLY A 37 -12.43 -8.40 -4.76
CA GLY A 37 -13.42 -7.50 -5.37
C GLY A 37 -13.36 -6.05 -4.85
N LEU A 38 -12.29 -5.68 -4.13
CA LEU A 38 -12.12 -4.35 -3.53
C LEU A 38 -11.25 -3.47 -4.44
N GLU A 39 -11.76 -3.16 -5.64
CA GLU A 39 -10.99 -2.50 -6.70
C GLU A 39 -10.66 -1.02 -6.40
N ASP A 40 -11.48 -0.37 -5.59
CA ASP A 40 -11.34 1.05 -5.26
C ASP A 40 -10.51 1.30 -3.99
N LEU A 41 -9.99 0.25 -3.36
CA LEU A 41 -9.06 0.40 -2.26
C LEU A 41 -7.66 0.73 -2.77
N ARG A 42 -6.96 1.62 -2.05
CA ARG A 42 -5.57 2.00 -2.32
C ARG A 42 -4.70 1.75 -1.11
N VAL A 43 -3.43 1.39 -1.32
CA VAL A 43 -2.49 1.12 -0.21
C VAL A 43 -1.34 2.11 -0.25
N HIS A 44 -1.17 2.85 0.85
CA HIS A 44 -0.02 3.71 1.07
C HIS A 44 0.96 3.05 2.05
N HIS A 45 2.22 2.93 1.62
CA HIS A 45 3.30 2.40 2.45
C HIS A 45 3.88 3.47 3.40
N HIS A 46 3.92 3.16 4.68
CA HIS A 46 4.51 3.97 5.75
C HIS A 46 5.44 3.12 6.63
N GLY A 47 6.49 2.57 6.03
CA GLY A 47 7.34 1.56 6.67
C GLY A 47 6.53 0.30 6.94
N ASP A 48 6.51 -0.16 8.19
CA ASP A 48 5.77 -1.37 8.59
C ASP A 48 4.24 -1.24 8.49
N LEU A 49 3.71 -0.03 8.24
CA LEU A 49 2.29 0.29 8.21
C LEU A 49 1.79 0.44 6.76
N ALA A 50 0.76 -0.33 6.41
CA ALA A 50 -0.11 -0.03 5.29
C ALA A 50 -1.27 0.85 5.76
N ARG A 51 -1.42 2.04 5.15
CA ARG A 51 -2.64 2.83 5.26
C ARG A 51 -3.52 2.53 4.04
N VAL A 52 -4.66 1.91 4.28
CA VAL A 52 -5.65 1.55 3.27
C VAL A 52 -6.65 2.69 3.15
N GLU A 53 -6.78 3.25 1.95
CA GLU A 53 -7.83 4.20 1.60
C GLU A 53 -8.97 3.45 0.92
N ALA A 54 -10.21 3.84 1.23
CA ALA A 54 -11.43 3.28 0.65
C ALA A 54 -12.45 4.40 0.40
N PRO A 55 -13.37 4.24 -0.56
CA PRO A 55 -14.49 5.16 -0.73
C PRO A 55 -15.27 5.34 0.57
N GLN A 56 -15.74 6.56 0.86
CA GLN A 56 -16.46 6.85 2.10
C GLN A 56 -17.68 5.94 2.32
N ALA A 57 -18.40 5.63 1.23
CA ALA A 57 -19.55 4.72 1.26
C ALA A 57 -19.18 3.28 1.65
N GLU A 58 -17.93 2.87 1.44
CA GLU A 58 -17.43 1.53 1.70
C GLU A 58 -16.72 1.39 3.05
N LEU A 59 -16.35 2.50 3.70
CA LEU A 59 -15.69 2.47 5.02
C LEU A 59 -16.43 1.58 6.04
N PRO A 60 -17.77 1.64 6.20
CA PRO A 60 -18.46 0.78 7.17
C PRO A 60 -18.38 -0.70 6.84
N VAL A 61 -18.42 -1.08 5.55
CA VAL A 61 -18.38 -2.49 5.14
C VAL A 61 -16.96 -3.05 5.26
N VAL A 62 -15.95 -2.29 4.83
CA VAL A 62 -14.52 -2.66 4.95
C VAL A 62 -14.12 -2.83 6.42
N ALA A 63 -14.66 -2.00 7.31
CA ALA A 63 -14.40 -2.08 8.75
C ALA A 63 -15.18 -3.19 9.48
N SER A 64 -16.11 -3.87 8.80
CA SER A 64 -16.98 -4.90 9.39
C SER A 64 -16.53 -6.32 9.02
N GLU A 65 -16.79 -7.28 9.91
CA GLU A 65 -16.53 -8.70 9.60
C GLU A 65 -17.56 -9.26 8.60
N PRO A 66 -17.19 -10.25 7.76
CA PRO A 66 -15.88 -10.92 7.69
C PRO A 66 -14.84 -10.16 6.85
N LEU A 67 -15.27 -9.12 6.13
CA LEU A 67 -14.44 -8.42 5.14
C LEU A 67 -13.20 -7.77 5.78
N ARG A 68 -13.35 -7.18 6.96
CA ARG A 68 -12.24 -6.64 7.75
C ARG A 68 -11.12 -7.67 7.96
N GLY A 69 -11.49 -8.91 8.30
CA GLY A 69 -10.54 -10.00 8.48
C GLY A 69 -9.85 -10.42 7.18
N GLU A 70 -10.56 -10.39 6.05
CA GLU A 70 -10.01 -10.68 4.73
C GLU A 70 -9.01 -9.62 4.27
N VAL A 71 -9.36 -8.33 4.43
CA VAL A 71 -8.47 -7.19 4.16
C VAL A 71 -7.20 -7.29 5.01
N LEU A 72 -7.34 -7.57 6.31
CA LEU A 72 -6.19 -7.76 7.20
C LEU A 72 -5.27 -8.89 6.73
N ARG A 73 -5.83 -10.02 6.30
CA ARG A 73 -5.03 -11.15 5.79
C ARG A 73 -4.33 -10.79 4.49
N ALA A 74 -5.04 -10.21 3.53
CA ALA A 74 -4.53 -9.80 2.22
C ALA A 74 -3.35 -8.82 2.33
N VAL A 75 -3.50 -7.78 3.15
CA VAL A 75 -2.45 -6.75 3.32
C VAL A 75 -1.26 -7.31 4.11
N ARG A 76 -1.48 -8.17 5.11
CA ARG A 76 -0.39 -8.81 5.86
C ARG A 76 0.38 -9.83 5.03
N SER A 77 -0.26 -10.55 4.10
CA SER A 77 0.45 -11.47 3.20
C SER A 77 1.38 -10.74 2.24
N ALA A 78 1.15 -9.46 1.99
CA ALA A 78 2.08 -8.60 1.26
C ALA A 78 3.28 -8.14 2.11
N GLY A 79 3.33 -8.44 3.41
CA GLY A 79 4.47 -8.17 4.29
C GLY A 79 4.29 -7.02 5.29
N PHE A 80 3.14 -6.36 5.30
CA PHE A 80 2.89 -5.26 6.25
C PHE A 80 2.61 -5.80 7.65
N ARG A 81 3.20 -5.17 8.67
CA ARG A 81 2.96 -5.54 10.08
C ARG A 81 1.66 -4.94 10.61
N LEU A 82 1.38 -3.70 10.21
CA LEU A 82 0.24 -2.92 10.65
C LEU A 82 -0.62 -2.55 9.46
N VAL A 83 -1.93 -2.48 9.69
CA VAL A 83 -2.92 -2.06 8.70
C VAL A 83 -3.82 -1.04 9.38
N ALA A 84 -3.98 0.12 8.76
CA ALA A 84 -4.92 1.15 9.18
C ALA A 84 -5.88 1.47 8.04
N LEU A 85 -7.12 1.77 8.36
CA LEU A 85 -8.09 2.33 7.41
C LEU A 85 -8.03 3.86 7.52
N ASP A 86 -7.89 4.53 6.39
CA ASP A 86 -7.91 5.99 6.30
C ASP A 86 -9.35 6.50 6.45
N LEU A 87 -9.53 7.57 7.23
CA LEU A 87 -10.82 8.24 7.42
C LEU A 87 -10.86 9.60 6.72
N GLY A 88 -9.75 10.03 6.11
CA GLY A 88 -9.55 11.34 5.50
C GLY A 88 -9.95 11.41 4.02
N THR A 89 -10.31 10.28 3.39
CA THR A 89 -10.82 10.25 2.02
C THR A 89 -12.06 11.14 1.93
N PRO A 90 -12.01 12.28 1.21
CA PRO A 90 -13.19 13.11 1.05
C PRO A 90 -14.27 12.31 0.30
N ALA A 91 -15.54 12.55 0.63
CA ALA A 91 -16.65 12.08 -0.20
C ALA A 91 -16.36 12.44 -1.66
N ASP A 92 -16.58 11.51 -2.57
CA ASP A 92 -16.43 11.76 -4.01
C ASP A 92 -17.21 13.04 -4.39
N PRO A 93 -16.57 14.04 -5.03
CA PRO A 93 -17.27 15.24 -5.51
C PRO A 93 -18.27 14.96 -6.65
N GLY A 94 -18.43 13.70 -7.09
CA GLY A 94 -19.20 13.30 -8.27
C GLY A 94 -20.62 12.73 -8.06
N THR A 95 -21.21 12.77 -6.86
CA THR A 95 -22.67 12.53 -6.66
C THR A 95 -23.41 13.84 -6.50
#